data_AF-A0A699V905-F1
#
_entry.id   AF-A0A699V905-F1
#
_cell.length_a   1.000
_cell.length_b   1.000
_cell.length_c   1.000
_cell.angle_alpha   90.00
_cell.angle_beta   90.00
_cell.angle_gamma   90.00
#
_symmetry.space_group_name_H-M   'P 1'
#
loop_
_entity.id
_entity.type
_entity.pdbx_description
1 polymer ?
#
loop_
_entity_poly.entity_id
_entity_poly.type
_entity_poly.pdbx_seq_one_letter_code
_entity_poly.pdbx_strand_id
1 'polypeptide(L)' 'TVRDFPEVFPDDLTGLPPVREIEVRIDLIPGALPVVKSHYRLAPSEMQELSNQLKELQEKGFI' A
#
# COMPACT_ATOMS: atom_id res chain seq x y z
N THR A 1 -9.79 -19.57 -16.85
CA THR A 1 -8.71 -18.56 -17.06
C THR A 1 -8.97 -17.38 -16.13
N VAL A 2 -8.03 -16.45 -15.96
CA VAL A 2 -8.19 -15.26 -15.06
C VAL A 2 -9.48 -14.48 -15.33
N ARG A 3 -9.97 -14.52 -16.59
CA ARG A 3 -11.24 -13.93 -17.02
C ARG A 3 -12.49 -14.46 -16.29
N ASP A 4 -12.40 -15.62 -15.67
CA ASP A 4 -13.53 -16.25 -14.96
C ASP A 4 -13.67 -15.73 -13.52
N PHE A 5 -12.73 -14.90 -13.03
CA PHE A 5 -12.72 -14.36 -11.65
C PHE A 5 -12.51 -12.83 -11.61
N PRO A 6 -13.38 -12.04 -12.25
CA PRO A 6 -13.26 -10.59 -12.30
C PRO A 6 -13.33 -9.95 -10.90
N GLU A 7 -13.99 -10.59 -9.92
CA GLU A 7 -14.01 -10.09 -8.54
C GLU A 7 -12.68 -10.28 -7.77
N VAL A 8 -11.84 -11.25 -8.16
CA VAL A 8 -10.56 -11.53 -7.50
C VAL A 8 -9.41 -10.73 -8.15
N PHE A 9 -9.53 -10.44 -9.45
CA PHE A 9 -8.54 -9.70 -10.23
C PHE A 9 -9.19 -8.53 -10.97
N PRO A 10 -9.66 -7.50 -10.25
CA PRO A 10 -10.20 -6.30 -10.87
C PRO A 10 -9.09 -5.50 -11.58
N ASP A 11 -9.46 -4.78 -12.65
CA ASP A 11 -8.54 -3.92 -13.39
C ASP A 11 -8.02 -2.73 -12.55
N ASP A 12 -8.72 -2.38 -11.47
CA ASP A 12 -8.34 -1.32 -10.53
C ASP A 12 -8.61 -1.74 -9.07
N LEU A 13 -7.88 -1.12 -8.13
CA LEU A 13 -8.03 -1.31 -6.70
C LEU A 13 -9.34 -0.66 -6.21
N THR A 14 -10.27 -1.48 -5.73
CA THR A 14 -11.64 -1.06 -5.34
C THR A 14 -11.78 -0.55 -3.90
N GLY A 15 -10.66 -0.45 -3.16
CA GLY A 15 -10.61 -0.04 -1.77
C GLY A 15 -10.00 -1.10 -0.86
N LEU A 16 -10.01 -0.84 0.46
CA LEU A 16 -9.48 -1.79 1.44
C LEU A 16 -10.19 -3.15 1.32
N PRO A 17 -9.45 -4.26 1.50
CA PRO A 17 -10.08 -5.57 1.54
C PRO A 17 -11.12 -5.60 2.68
N PRO A 18 -12.17 -6.44 2.56
CA PRO A 18 -13.13 -6.64 3.63
C PRO A 18 -12.42 -6.91 4.96
N VAL A 19 -13.01 -6.44 6.06
CA VAL A 19 -12.50 -6.71 7.42
C VAL A 19 -12.30 -8.22 7.55
N ARG A 20 -11.05 -8.63 7.67
CA ARG A 20 -10.71 -10.04 7.89
C ARG A 20 -11.09 -10.38 9.33
N GLU A 21 -11.51 -11.62 9.56
CA GLU A 21 -11.76 -12.14 10.92
C GLU A 21 -10.51 -12.05 11.81
N ILE A 22 -9.33 -11.97 11.20
CA ILE A 22 -8.04 -11.86 11.88
C ILE A 22 -7.45 -10.47 11.62
N GLU A 23 -7.21 -9.74 12.70
CA GLU A 23 -6.44 -8.49 12.70
C GLU A 23 -4.96 -8.79 12.40
N VAL A 24 -4.39 -8.12 11.40
CA VAL A 24 -2.96 -8.24 11.11
C VAL A 24 -2.20 -7.47 12.20
N ARG A 25 -1.37 -8.17 12.97
CA ARG A 25 -0.51 -7.58 14.00
C ARG A 25 0.95 -7.73 13.63
N ILE A 26 1.73 -6.68 13.88
CA ILE A 26 3.19 -6.69 13.70
C ILE A 26 3.81 -6.75 15.10
N ASP A 27 4.19 -7.96 15.51
CA ASP A 27 4.88 -8.16 16.78
C ASP A 27 6.37 -7.89 16.63
N LEU A 28 6.92 -7.06 17.50
CA LEU A 28 8.35 -6.78 17.56
C LEU A 28 9.03 -7.76 18.50
N ILE A 29 10.19 -8.29 18.11
CA ILE A 29 11.04 -9.03 19.04
C ILE A 29 11.51 -8.09 20.17
N PRO A 30 11.64 -8.56 21.42
CA PRO A 30 12.13 -7.73 22.52
C PRO A 30 13.48 -7.09 22.17
N GLY A 31 13.56 -5.76 22.30
CA GLY A 31 14.76 -4.99 21.97
C GLY A 31 14.86 -4.53 20.51
N ALA A 32 13.90 -4.85 19.64
CA ALA A 32 13.82 -4.25 18.31
C ALA A 32 13.56 -2.74 18.42
N LEU A 33 14.33 -1.97 17.67
CA LEU A 33 14.18 -0.51 17.56
C LEU A 33 13.61 -0.16 16.18
N PRO A 34 12.78 0.89 16.08
CA PRO A 34 12.35 1.41 14.79
C PRO A 34 13.55 1.80 13.92
N VAL A 35 13.54 1.37 12.66
CA VAL A 35 14.56 1.77 11.70
C VAL A 35 14.20 3.14 11.14
N VAL A 36 15.08 4.12 11.35
CA VAL A 36 14.95 5.46 10.77
C VAL A 36 16.02 5.63 9.69
N LYS A 37 15.60 5.83 8.44
CA LYS A 37 16.48 6.11 7.30
C LYS A 37 15.99 7.35 6.57
N SER A 38 16.93 8.13 6.04
CA SER A 38 16.59 9.25 5.15
C SER A 38 15.98 8.72 3.86
N HIS A 39 15.02 9.47 3.30
CA HIS A 39 14.45 9.20 1.98
C HIS A 39 15.55 9.21 0.89
N TYR A 40 15.34 8.39 -0.14
CA TYR A 40 16.19 8.43 -1.33
C TYR A 40 15.97 9.73 -2.10
N ARG A 41 17.02 10.22 -2.75
CA ARG A 41 16.90 11.36 -3.67
C ARG A 41 16.28 10.85 -4.98
N LEU A 42 15.17 11.46 -5.35
CA LEU A 42 14.45 11.19 -6.60
C LEU A 42 14.58 12.40 -7.53
N ALA A 43 14.58 12.16 -8.84
CA ALA A 43 14.49 13.22 -9.83
C ALA A 43 13.11 13.91 -9.74
N PRO A 44 12.96 15.17 -10.22
CA PRO A 44 11.68 15.87 -10.15
C PRO A 44 10.50 15.11 -10.79
N SER A 45 10.73 14.37 -11.88
CA SER A 45 9.71 13.55 -12.54
C SER A 45 9.24 12.38 -11.68
N GLU A 46 10.19 11.68 -11.04
CA GLU A 46 9.90 10.55 -10.15
C GLU A 46 9.17 11.01 -8.88
N MET A 47 9.54 12.17 -8.34
CA MET A 47 8.82 12.79 -7.22
C MET A 47 7.37 13.11 -7.56
N GLN A 48 7.11 13.62 -8.77
CA GLN A 48 5.76 13.92 -9.23
C GLN A 48 4.92 12.65 -9.39
N GLU A 49 5.50 11.60 -9.97
CA GLU A 49 4.85 10.30 -10.12
C GLU A 49 4.51 9.68 -8.76
N LEU A 50 5.47 9.65 -7.84
CA LEU A 50 5.26 9.15 -6.48
C LEU A 50 4.14 9.93 -5.75
N SER A 51 4.14 11.26 -5.87
CA SER A 51 3.10 12.11 -5.28
C SER A 51 1.70 11.78 -5.83
N ASN A 52 1.58 11.55 -7.14
CA ASN A 52 0.32 11.18 -7.77
C ASN A 52 -0.17 9.81 -7.27
N GLN A 53 0.72 8.82 -7.16
CA GLN A 53 0.40 7.49 -6.65
C GLN A 53 -0.05 7.54 -5.18
N LEU A 54 0.67 8.30 -4.34
CA LEU A 54 0.29 8.48 -2.94
C LEU A 54 -1.09 9.13 -2.80
N LYS A 55 -1.38 10.14 -3.61
CA LYS A 55 -2.70 10.79 -3.62
C LYS A 55 -3.80 9.80 -4.00
N GLU A 56 -3.60 9.00 -5.03
CA GLU A 56 -4.56 7.98 -5.45
C GLU A 56 -4.82 6.94 -4.34
N LEU A 57 -3.77 6.47 -3.68
CA LEU A 57 -3.89 5.52 -2.56
C LEU A 57 -4.63 6.12 -1.36
N GLN A 58 -4.40 7.41 -1.06
CA GLN A 58 -5.08 8.12 0.01
C GLN A 58 -6.57 8.33 -0.32
N GLU A 59 -6.90 8.71 -1.55
CA GLU A 59 -8.29 8.86 -2.01
C GLU A 59 -9.06 7.53 -1.95
N LYS A 60 -8.36 6.41 -2.18
CA LYS A 60 -8.90 5.05 -2.05
C LYS A 60 -8.90 4.50 -0.61
N GLY A 61 -8.34 5.24 0.36
CA GLY A 61 -8.34 4.87 1.78
C GLY A 61 -7.37 3.74 2.15
N PHE A 62 -6.35 3.48 1.33
CA PHE A 62 -5.32 2.48 1.64
C PHE A 62 -4.26 2.98 2.62
N ILE A 63 -4.03 4.30 2.64
CA ILE A 63 -3.04 4.99 3.47
C ILE A 63 -3.64 6.20 4.17
#